data_AF-A0A7W2RYL1-F1
#
_entry.id   AF-A0A7W2RYL1-F1
#
_cell.length_a   1.000
_cell.length_b   1.000
_cell.length_c   1.000
_cell.angle_alpha   90.00
_cell.angle_beta   90.00
_cell.angle_gamma   90.00
#
_symmetry.space_group_name_H-M   'P 1'
#
loop_
_entity.id
_entity.type
_entity.pdbx_description
1 polymer ?
#
loop_
_entity_poly.entity_id
_entity_poly.type
_entity_poly.pdbx_seq_one_letter_code
_entity_poly.pdbx_strand_id
1 'polypeptide(L)'
;MFNKLIPVSLIVLLSACGATKPPPYQKDRKPENREQYNGLEGMAQYQKDQIYLLSKELSDKCTTAKIDLAMAETDNNFEEIKIQKALIGSTCI
;
A
#
# COMPACT_ATOMS: atom_id res chain seq x y z
N MET A 1 -4.75 -56.24 -15.53
CA MET A 1 -4.88 -55.07 -16.43
C MET A 1 -5.01 -53.72 -15.69
N PHE A 2 -4.96 -53.68 -14.35
CA PHE A 2 -5.10 -52.44 -13.55
C PHE A 2 -3.79 -51.66 -13.34
N ASN A 3 -2.62 -52.29 -13.55
CA ASN A 3 -1.32 -51.68 -13.24
C ASN A 3 -0.85 -50.59 -14.23
N LYS A 4 -1.59 -50.39 -15.34
CA LYS A 4 -1.28 -49.37 -16.36
C LYS A 4 -2.12 -48.09 -16.23
N LEU A 5 -3.07 -48.04 -15.29
CA LEU A 5 -3.98 -46.90 -15.07
C LEU A 5 -3.47 -45.90 -14.01
N ILE A 6 -2.51 -46.33 -13.18
CA ILE A 6 -1.87 -45.51 -12.14
C ILE A 6 -1.20 -44.23 -12.70
N PRO A 7 -0.40 -44.27 -13.79
CA PRO A 7 0.27 -43.06 -14.27
C PRO A 7 -0.70 -42.03 -14.86
N VAL A 8 -1.83 -42.46 -15.43
CA VAL A 8 -2.85 -41.57 -16.01
C VAL A 8 -3.58 -40.79 -14.92
N SER A 9 -3.85 -41.41 -13.77
CA SER A 9 -4.45 -40.74 -12.62
C SER A 9 -3.55 -39.65 -12.04
N LEU A 10 -2.22 -39.83 -12.08
CA LEU A 10 -1.26 -38.87 -11.54
C LEU A 10 -1.22 -37.57 -12.38
N ILE A 11 -1.29 -37.70 -13.71
CA ILE A 11 -1.25 -36.56 -14.65
C ILE A 11 -2.49 -35.68 -14.52
N VAL A 12 -3.66 -36.26 -14.26
CA VAL A 12 -4.91 -35.51 -14.05
C VAL A 12 -4.91 -34.77 -12.71
N LEU A 13 -4.23 -35.29 -11.67
CA LEU A 13 -4.10 -34.61 -10.38
C LEU A 13 -3.13 -33.40 -10.44
N LEU A 14 -2.13 -33.42 -11.33
CA LEU A 14 -1.15 -32.34 -11.50
C LEU A 14 -1.72 -31.08 -12.19
N SER A 15 -2.81 -31.18 -12.95
CA SER A 15 -3.43 -30.03 -13.63
C SER A 15 -4.17 -29.09 -12.66
N ALA A 16 -4.45 -29.53 -11.44
CA ALA A 16 -5.09 -28.73 -10.40
C ALA A 16 -4.17 -27.64 -9.80
N CYS A 17 -2.84 -27.73 -9.98
CA CYS A 17 -1.89 -26.71 -9.53
C CYS A 17 -2.02 -25.35 -10.25
N GLY A 18 -2.73 -25.29 -11.38
CA GLY A 18 -2.99 -24.03 -12.10
C GLY A 18 -4.08 -23.16 -11.47
N ALA A 19 -5.05 -23.80 -10.80
CA ALA A 19 -6.21 -23.13 -10.19
C ALA A 19 -5.87 -22.45 -8.84
N THR A 20 -4.69 -22.71 -8.29
CA THR A 20 -4.27 -22.25 -6.96
C THR A 20 -3.37 -21.01 -7.00
N LYS A 21 -3.22 -20.34 -8.16
CA LYS A 21 -2.44 -19.10 -8.22
C LYS A 21 -3.19 -18.00 -7.44
N PRO A 22 -2.63 -17.49 -6.33
CA PRO A 22 -3.29 -16.44 -5.58
C PRO A 22 -3.42 -15.19 -6.48
N PRO A 23 -4.44 -14.35 -6.23
CA PRO A 23 -4.58 -13.10 -6.96
C PRO A 23 -3.30 -12.25 -6.80
N PRO A 24 -2.92 -11.46 -7.84
CA PRO A 24 -1.74 -10.62 -7.78
C PRO A 24 -1.70 -9.68 -6.57
N TYR A 25 -2.85 -9.21 -6.10
CA TYR A 25 -3.02 -8.45 -4.86
C TYR A 25 -4.51 -8.40 -4.48
N GLN A 26 -4.81 -7.90 -3.27
CA GLN A 26 -6.17 -7.74 -2.73
C GLN A 26 -6.86 -6.51 -3.35
N LYS A 27 -7.44 -6.67 -4.55
CA LYS A 27 -8.07 -5.61 -5.36
C LYS A 27 -9.26 -4.92 -4.67
N ASP A 28 -9.95 -5.65 -3.80
CA ASP A 28 -11.10 -5.21 -2.99
C ASP A 28 -10.69 -4.32 -1.80
N ARG A 29 -9.40 -4.25 -1.48
CA ARG A 29 -8.88 -3.45 -0.38
C ARG A 29 -8.26 -2.15 -0.87
N LYS A 30 -8.39 -1.10 -0.05
CA LYS A 30 -7.65 0.15 -0.21
C LYS A 30 -6.14 -0.10 -0.03
N PRO A 31 -5.25 0.70 -0.65
CA PRO A 31 -3.80 0.55 -0.52
C PRO A 31 -3.31 0.42 0.94
N GLU A 32 -3.91 1.15 1.87
CA GLU A 32 -3.57 1.13 3.30
C GLU A 32 -3.81 -0.23 3.98
N ASN A 33 -4.68 -1.06 3.41
CA ASN A 33 -5.15 -2.31 4.01
C ASN A 33 -4.75 -3.55 3.21
N ARG A 34 -3.89 -3.40 2.20
CA ARG A 34 -3.39 -4.50 1.38
C ARG A 34 -2.18 -5.15 2.04
N GLU A 35 -2.22 -6.46 2.16
CA GLU A 35 -1.22 -7.27 2.88
C GLU A 35 -0.48 -8.24 1.96
N GLN A 36 -1.03 -8.52 0.77
CA GLN A 36 -0.53 -9.56 -0.12
C GLN A 36 -0.29 -9.04 -1.54
N TYR A 37 0.89 -9.37 -2.06
CA TYR A 37 1.32 -9.07 -3.42
C TYR A 37 2.05 -10.27 -4.01
N ASN A 38 1.54 -10.81 -5.11
CA ASN A 38 2.00 -12.05 -5.72
C ASN A 38 2.42 -11.84 -7.18
N GLY A 39 3.57 -12.38 -7.55
CA GLY A 39 4.10 -12.31 -8.90
C GLY A 39 4.43 -10.89 -9.38
N LEU A 40 4.70 -10.76 -10.68
CA LEU A 40 5.15 -9.50 -11.29
C LEU A 40 4.10 -8.39 -11.21
N GLU A 41 2.82 -8.72 -11.46
CA GLU A 41 1.72 -7.73 -11.34
C GLU A 41 1.55 -7.28 -9.88
N GLY A 42 1.69 -8.19 -8.91
CA GLY A 42 1.67 -7.84 -7.50
C GLY A 42 2.80 -6.88 -7.11
N MET A 43 4.03 -7.12 -7.58
CA MET A 43 5.15 -6.22 -7.31
C MET A 43 4.98 -4.84 -7.96
N ALA A 44 4.45 -4.79 -9.18
CA ALA A 44 4.13 -3.52 -9.83
C ALA A 44 3.05 -2.74 -9.06
N GLN A 45 2.06 -3.44 -8.50
CA GLN A 45 1.04 -2.80 -7.66
C GLN A 45 1.61 -2.34 -6.33
N TYR A 46 2.47 -3.14 -5.68
CA TYR A 46 3.15 -2.76 -4.44
C TYR A 46 3.88 -1.43 -4.59
N GLN A 47 4.64 -1.24 -5.68
CA GLN A 47 5.32 0.04 -5.93
C GLN A 47 4.36 1.23 -6.03
N LYS A 48 3.23 1.06 -6.72
CA LYS A 48 2.19 2.10 -6.83
C LYS A 48 1.59 2.42 -5.46
N ASP A 49 1.29 1.40 -4.68
CA ASP A 49 0.70 1.55 -3.36
C ASP A 49 1.69 2.24 -2.41
N GLN A 50 2.98 1.90 -2.45
CA GLN A 50 4.00 2.59 -1.65
C GLN A 50 4.14 4.08 -2.00
N ILE A 51 4.10 4.43 -3.30
CA ILE A 51 4.13 5.84 -3.74
C ILE A 51 2.89 6.58 -3.23
N TYR A 52 1.71 5.95 -3.34
CA TYR A 52 0.47 6.50 -2.82
C TYR A 52 0.55 6.73 -1.31
N LEU A 53 1.00 5.74 -0.55
CA LEU A 53 1.10 5.82 0.91
C LEU A 53 2.07 6.91 1.36
N LEU A 54 3.21 7.05 0.69
CA LEU A 54 4.16 8.13 0.96
C LEU A 54 3.55 9.51 0.67
N SER A 55 2.87 9.67 -0.46
CA SER A 55 2.19 10.93 -0.81
C SER A 55 1.08 11.27 0.18
N LYS A 56 0.29 10.27 0.58
CA LYS A 56 -0.74 10.41 1.60
C LYS A 56 -0.14 10.85 2.94
N GLU A 57 0.92 10.20 3.39
CA GLU A 57 1.61 10.56 4.65
C GLU A 57 2.11 12.01 4.64
N LEU A 58 2.69 12.47 3.52
CA LEU A 58 3.09 13.87 3.37
C LEU A 58 1.89 14.82 3.41
N SER A 59 0.80 14.48 2.74
CA SER A 59 -0.44 15.26 2.74
C SER A 59 -1.06 15.35 4.14
N ASP A 60 -1.07 14.25 4.89
CA ASP A 60 -1.58 14.19 6.26
C ASP A 60 -0.71 15.05 7.20
N LYS A 61 0.63 14.99 7.07
CA LYS A 61 1.56 15.86 7.81
C LYS A 61 1.37 17.34 7.47
N CYS A 62 1.22 17.66 6.18
CA CYS A 62 0.92 19.01 5.72
C CYS A 62 -0.40 19.55 6.32
N THR A 63 -1.43 18.72 6.35
CA THR A 63 -2.74 19.09 6.91
C THR A 63 -2.62 19.36 8.41
N THR A 64 -1.92 18.49 9.13
CA THR A 64 -1.63 18.65 10.57
C THR A 64 -0.87 19.96 10.81
N ALA A 65 0.20 20.20 10.06
CA ALA A 65 1.01 21.41 10.21
C ALA A 65 0.23 22.70 9.97
N LYS A 66 -0.74 22.69 9.04
CA LYS A 66 -1.63 23.83 8.81
C LYS A 66 -2.60 24.08 9.97
N ILE A 67 -3.12 23.01 10.58
CA ILE A 67 -3.98 23.11 11.77
C ILE A 67 -3.16 23.67 12.93
N ASP A 68 -1.97 23.11 13.17
CA ASP A 68 -1.08 23.55 14.25
C ASP A 68 -0.63 25.00 14.07
N LEU A 69 -0.37 25.43 12.83
CA LEU A 69 -0.08 26.83 12.53
C LEU A 69 -1.25 27.73 12.93
N ALA A 70 -2.49 27.39 12.57
CA ALA A 70 -3.66 28.19 12.92
C ALA A 70 -3.89 28.27 14.44
N MET A 71 -3.61 27.18 15.16
CA MET A 71 -3.62 27.17 16.62
C MET A 71 -2.52 28.09 17.20
N ALA A 72 -1.29 27.96 16.70
CA ALA A 72 -0.17 28.79 17.14
C ALA A 72 -0.37 30.28 16.87
N GLU A 73 -1.00 30.64 15.75
CA GLU A 73 -1.41 32.02 15.43
C GLU A 73 -2.45 32.55 16.42
N THR A 74 -3.41 31.72 16.82
CA THR A 74 -4.42 32.06 17.84
C THR A 74 -3.77 32.29 19.20
N ASP A 75 -2.79 31.46 19.57
CA ASP A 75 -2.09 31.50 20.85
C ASP A 75 -0.94 32.51 20.89
N ASN A 76 -0.66 33.21 19.78
CA ASN A 76 0.51 34.11 19.61
C ASN A 76 1.85 33.40 19.91
N ASN A 77 1.95 32.11 19.62
CA ASN A 77 3.18 31.32 19.81
C ASN A 77 4.11 31.44 18.60
N PHE A 78 4.97 32.48 18.62
CA PHE A 78 5.84 32.82 17.49
C PHE A 78 6.87 31.75 17.10
N GLU A 79 7.39 30.98 18.07
CA GLU A 79 8.32 29.90 17.77
C GLU A 79 7.61 28.76 17.03
N GLU A 80 6.41 28.38 17.49
CA GLU A 80 5.62 27.34 16.86
C GLU A 80 5.17 27.76 15.45
N ILE A 81 4.78 29.03 15.26
CA ILE A 81 4.46 29.58 13.93
C ILE A 81 5.63 29.38 12.95
N LYS A 82 6.87 29.62 13.39
CA LYS A 82 8.06 29.46 12.55
C LYS A 82 8.31 27.99 12.21
N ILE A 83 8.16 27.09 13.19
CA ILE A 83 8.31 25.65 13.00
C ILE A 83 7.27 25.14 12.00
N GLN A 84 5.99 25.48 12.19
CA GLN A 84 4.90 24.99 11.34
C GLN A 84 4.99 25.53 9.92
N LYS A 85 5.43 26.79 9.72
CA LYS A 85 5.71 27.32 8.36
C LYS A 85 6.82 26.54 7.64
N ALA A 86 7.89 26.16 8.35
CA ALA A 86 8.96 25.35 7.78
C ALA A 86 8.47 23.92 7.46
N LEU A 87 7.65 23.33 8.34
CA LEU A 87 7.08 22.00 8.12
C LEU A 87 6.14 21.99 6.91
N ILE A 88 5.28 22.99 6.78
CA ILE A 88 4.41 23.20 5.60
C ILE A 88 5.26 23.26 4.32
N GLY A 89 6.33 24.07 4.32
CA GLY A 89 7.21 24.22 3.16
C GLY A 89 7.93 22.93 2.73
N SER A 90 8.07 21.95 3.63
CA SER A 90 8.75 20.67 3.34
C SER A 90 7.81 19.48 3.12
N THR A 91 6.55 19.55 3.57
CA THR A 91 5.60 18.42 3.52
C THR A 91 4.43 18.65 2.57
N CYS A 92 4.07 19.90 2.31
CA CYS A 92 3.01 20.25 1.36
C CYS A 92 3.58 20.30 -0.07
N ILE A 93 3.65 19.15 -0.73
CA ILE A 93 4.02 19.00 -2.16
C ILE A 93 2.80 19.14 -3.06
#